data_AF-A0A554MXW4-F1
#
_entry.id   AF-A0A554MXW4-F1
#
_cell.length_a   1.000
_cell.length_b   1.000
_cell.length_c   1.000
_cell.angle_alpha   90.00
_cell.angle_beta   90.00
_cell.angle_gamma   90.00
#
_symmetry.space_group_name_H-M   'P 1'
#
loop_
_entity.id
_entity.type
_entity.pdbx_description
1 polymer ?
#
loop_
_entity_poly.entity_id
_entity_poly.type
_entity_poly.pdbx_seq_one_letter_code
_entity_poly.pdbx_strand_id
1 'polypeptide(L)'
;MESGITVLCVDAGPTAEATGLALEMRTDGVEVLDASNPRVATATLDREPVDVLVFEPGVGQDDDWDEALQTAADGGATVLTFSAGRPAIADRPEVAGHVDKAQPDQFERLADRVLEAIQADETDYPLAEEEARAVAADQYGMAPLLARGSLQRLCRLAAETIGVSAALVGLIDRTRYQALAAYGTPDTTQPRRESICARTFLDPGVVCLPDLHDHEWR
;
A
#
# COMPACT_ATOMS: atom_id res chain seq x y z
N MET A 1 -8.44 -2.79 14.72
CA MET A 1 -8.02 -1.38 14.74
C MET A 1 -8.27 -1.01 13.32
N GLU A 2 -9.35 -0.26 13.04
CA GLU A 2 -9.69 0.16 11.69
C GLU A 2 -8.40 0.52 10.96
N SER A 3 -8.05 -0.25 9.91
CA SER A 3 -6.82 0.00 9.16
C SER A 3 -7.02 1.31 8.44
N GLY A 4 -6.56 2.37 9.08
CA GLY A 4 -6.65 3.73 8.60
C GLY A 4 -5.71 3.94 7.42
N ILE A 5 -6.06 4.90 6.59
CA ILE A 5 -5.27 5.36 5.45
C ILE A 5 -4.08 6.13 6.00
N THR A 6 -2.85 5.76 5.64
CA THR A 6 -1.64 6.49 6.06
C THR A 6 -1.08 7.30 4.90
N VAL A 7 -1.01 8.62 5.08
CA VAL A 7 -0.44 9.57 4.12
C VAL A 7 0.85 10.15 4.68
N LEU A 8 1.96 10.01 3.96
CA LEU A 8 3.24 10.61 4.32
C LEU A 8 3.48 11.87 3.50
N CYS A 9 3.60 13.01 4.16
CA CYS A 9 3.87 14.30 3.55
C CYS A 9 5.34 14.71 3.74
N VAL A 10 5.99 15.17 2.67
CA VAL A 10 7.35 15.72 2.69
C VAL A 10 7.35 17.08 2.00
N ASP A 11 7.45 18.16 2.78
CA ASP A 11 7.32 19.53 2.27
C ASP A 11 8.15 20.51 3.12
N ALA A 12 8.46 21.69 2.57
CA ALA A 12 9.05 22.79 3.32
C ALA A 12 8.03 23.60 4.16
N GLY A 13 6.73 23.40 3.93
CA GLY A 13 5.63 24.10 4.61
C GLY A 13 4.68 23.18 5.38
N PRO A 14 3.57 23.72 5.94
CA PRO A 14 2.62 23.00 6.78
C PRO A 14 1.67 22.09 5.95
N THR A 15 2.20 21.39 4.96
CA THR A 15 1.41 20.56 4.04
C THR A 15 0.79 19.38 4.75
N ALA A 16 1.49 18.74 5.70
CA ALA A 16 0.91 17.64 6.48
C ALA A 16 -0.36 18.08 7.24
N GLU A 17 -0.31 19.20 7.96
CA GLU A 17 -1.44 19.73 8.73
C GLU A 17 -2.62 20.11 7.82
N ALA A 18 -2.35 20.87 6.74
CA ALA A 18 -3.39 21.31 5.82
C ALA A 18 -4.02 20.15 5.02
N THR A 19 -3.21 19.16 4.63
CA THR A 19 -3.68 17.95 3.95
C THR A 19 -4.51 17.09 4.90
N GLY A 20 -4.09 16.95 6.15
CA GLY A 20 -4.86 16.26 7.20
C GLY A 20 -6.24 16.88 7.38
N LEU A 21 -6.32 18.19 7.56
CA LEU A 21 -7.60 18.90 7.71
C LEU A 21 -8.50 18.70 6.48
N ALA A 22 -7.95 18.78 5.26
CA ALA A 22 -8.71 18.59 4.04
C ALA A 22 -9.22 17.15 3.86
N LEU A 23 -8.47 16.15 4.34
CA LEU A 23 -8.84 14.73 4.31
C LEU A 23 -9.88 14.39 5.39
N GLU A 24 -9.73 14.90 6.61
CA GLU A 24 -10.70 14.72 7.71
C GLU A 24 -12.10 15.23 7.34
N MET A 25 -12.19 16.28 6.51
CA MET A 25 -13.47 16.79 6.01
C MET A 25 -14.18 15.85 5.01
N ARG A 26 -13.46 14.86 4.45
CA ARG A 26 -13.93 13.98 3.36
C ARG A 26 -14.07 12.53 3.78
N THR A 27 -13.25 12.07 4.71
CA THR A 27 -13.21 10.68 5.16
C THR A 27 -12.71 10.60 6.60
N ASP A 28 -13.19 9.59 7.32
CA ASP A 28 -12.66 9.23 8.63
C ASP A 28 -11.48 8.24 8.48
N GLY A 29 -10.69 8.09 9.53
CA GLY A 29 -9.65 7.06 9.61
C GLY A 29 -8.41 7.33 8.75
N VAL A 30 -8.06 8.60 8.54
CA VAL A 30 -6.80 8.98 7.87
C VAL A 30 -5.78 9.40 8.93
N GLU A 31 -4.58 8.84 8.85
CA GLU A 31 -3.40 9.29 9.57
C GLU A 31 -2.47 10.04 8.59
N VAL A 32 -2.10 11.27 8.93
CA VAL A 32 -1.13 12.05 8.13
C VAL A 32 0.17 12.19 8.91
N LEU A 33 1.23 11.61 8.35
CA LEU A 33 2.59 11.66 8.85
C LEU A 33 3.34 12.81 8.17
N ASP A 34 4.22 13.46 8.93
CA ASP A 34 5.08 14.54 8.44
C ASP A 34 6.54 14.10 8.45
N ALA A 35 7.24 14.31 7.35
CA ALA A 35 8.66 14.06 7.21
C ALA A 35 9.37 15.30 6.67
N SER A 36 10.37 15.76 7.41
CA SER A 36 11.10 17.00 7.09
C SER A 36 11.99 16.93 5.83
N ASN A 37 12.28 15.73 5.32
CA ASN A 37 13.15 15.50 4.16
C ASN A 37 13.03 14.04 3.65
N PRO A 38 13.48 13.74 2.43
CA PRO A 38 13.42 12.40 1.84
C PRO A 38 14.09 11.30 2.68
N ARG A 39 15.18 11.55 3.42
CA ARG A 39 15.80 10.52 4.27
C ARG A 39 14.90 10.10 5.43
N VAL A 40 14.21 11.07 6.04
CA VAL A 40 13.22 10.78 7.07
C VAL A 40 12.04 10.03 6.45
N ALA A 41 11.64 10.41 5.23
CA ALA A 41 10.58 9.72 4.52
C ALA A 41 10.91 8.25 4.25
N THR A 42 12.11 7.94 3.74
CA THR A 42 12.59 6.56 3.54
C THR A 42 12.56 5.77 4.84
N ALA A 43 13.09 6.34 5.94
CA ALA A 43 13.08 5.67 7.23
C ALA A 43 11.66 5.43 7.77
N THR A 44 10.68 6.27 7.43
CA THR A 44 9.27 6.05 7.77
C THR A 44 8.66 4.95 6.91
N LEU A 45 8.87 4.98 5.59
CA LEU A 45 8.39 3.96 4.65
C LEU A 45 8.89 2.55 4.99
N ASP A 46 10.12 2.43 5.50
CA ASP A 46 10.69 1.15 5.95
C ASP A 46 10.03 0.59 7.22
N ARG A 47 9.44 1.45 8.04
CA ARG A 47 8.95 1.12 9.38
C ARG A 47 7.45 0.96 9.45
N GLU A 48 6.74 1.72 8.62
CA GLU A 48 5.31 1.90 8.69
C GLU A 48 4.71 1.75 7.29
N PRO A 49 3.56 1.08 7.16
CA PRO A 49 2.89 1.02 5.89
C PRO A 49 2.29 2.39 5.54
N VAL A 50 2.69 2.92 4.39
CA VAL A 50 2.20 4.19 3.85
C VAL A 50 1.42 3.88 2.57
N ASP A 51 0.19 4.39 2.48
CA ASP A 51 -0.65 4.21 1.29
C ASP A 51 -0.35 5.28 0.24
N VAL A 52 -0.07 6.52 0.67
CA VAL A 52 0.23 7.64 -0.23
C VAL A 52 1.42 8.46 0.26
N LEU A 53 2.43 8.64 -0.60
CA LEU A 53 3.53 9.58 -0.41
C LEU A 53 3.23 10.87 -1.18
N VAL A 54 3.10 11.98 -0.47
CA VAL A 54 3.00 13.32 -1.05
C VAL A 54 4.30 14.05 -0.81
N PHE A 55 4.91 14.60 -1.86
CA PHE A 55 6.14 15.36 -1.68
C PHE A 55 6.30 16.61 -2.54
N GLU A 56 7.02 17.59 -2.01
CA GLU A 56 7.49 18.76 -2.74
C GLU A 56 8.92 18.53 -3.26
N PRO A 57 9.14 18.53 -4.59
CA PRO A 57 10.48 18.49 -5.15
C PRO A 57 11.29 19.72 -4.77
N GLY A 58 12.58 19.52 -4.51
CA GLY A 58 13.48 20.56 -3.98
C GLY A 58 13.58 20.59 -2.46
N VAL A 59 12.79 19.78 -1.75
CA VAL A 59 13.01 19.47 -0.33
C VAL A 59 14.01 18.31 -0.22
N GLY A 60 15.23 18.57 0.29
CA GLY A 60 16.31 17.58 0.37
C GLY A 60 17.20 17.54 -0.87
N GLN A 61 17.97 16.45 -1.02
CA GLN A 61 18.84 16.23 -2.19
C GLN A 61 18.15 15.30 -3.20
N ASP A 62 18.44 15.47 -4.49
CA ASP A 62 17.83 14.67 -5.56
C ASP A 62 18.13 13.17 -5.42
N ASP A 63 19.36 12.80 -5.05
CA ASP A 63 19.76 11.40 -4.84
C ASP A 63 18.99 10.74 -3.66
N ASP A 64 18.61 11.51 -2.64
CA ASP A 64 17.82 11.00 -1.52
C ASP A 64 16.36 10.68 -1.97
N TRP A 65 15.87 11.34 -3.03
CA TRP A 65 14.54 11.06 -3.60
C TRP A 65 14.51 9.77 -4.41
N ASP A 66 15.60 9.40 -5.07
CA ASP A 66 15.67 8.11 -5.79
C ASP A 66 15.40 6.94 -4.85
N GLU A 67 16.01 6.97 -3.66
CA GLU A 67 15.81 5.95 -2.63
C GLU A 67 14.37 5.97 -2.09
N ALA A 68 13.87 7.15 -1.71
CA ALA A 68 12.51 7.28 -1.16
C ALA A 68 11.42 6.83 -2.15
N LEU A 69 11.57 7.16 -3.43
CA LEU A 69 10.64 6.74 -4.48
C LEU A 69 10.68 5.24 -4.71
N GLN A 70 11.87 4.63 -4.69
CA GLN A 70 11.99 3.18 -4.82
C GLN A 70 11.37 2.46 -3.62
N THR A 71 11.65 2.92 -2.39
CA THR A 71 11.05 2.33 -1.18
C THR A 71 9.54 2.47 -1.17
N ALA A 72 9.01 3.62 -1.61
CA ALA A 72 7.57 3.83 -1.74
C ALA A 72 6.95 2.86 -2.76
N ALA A 73 7.58 2.68 -3.93
CA ALA A 73 7.12 1.76 -4.96
C ALA A 73 7.15 0.30 -4.47
N ASP A 74 8.24 -0.13 -3.83
CA ASP A 74 8.39 -1.47 -3.26
C ASP A 74 7.36 -1.75 -2.15
N GLY A 75 6.99 -0.70 -1.39
CA GLY A 75 5.94 -0.73 -0.37
C GLY A 75 4.52 -0.64 -0.93
N GLY A 76 4.36 -0.37 -2.23
CA GLY A 76 3.06 -0.22 -2.89
C GLY A 76 2.39 1.15 -2.69
N ALA A 77 3.09 2.14 -2.14
CA ALA A 77 2.55 3.47 -1.92
C ALA A 77 2.33 4.21 -3.24
N THR A 78 1.21 4.93 -3.36
CA THR A 78 1.01 5.84 -4.49
C THR A 78 1.78 7.12 -4.25
N VAL A 79 2.55 7.57 -5.24
CA VAL A 79 3.38 8.78 -5.11
C VAL A 79 2.77 9.97 -5.85
N LEU A 80 2.61 11.10 -5.15
CA LEU A 80 2.10 12.36 -5.67
C LEU A 80 3.10 13.49 -5.41
N THR A 81 3.31 14.35 -6.41
CA THR A 81 4.06 15.60 -6.22
C THR A 81 3.11 16.76 -5.87
N PHE A 82 3.53 17.63 -4.95
CA PHE A 82 2.83 18.84 -4.55
C PHE A 82 3.78 20.04 -4.57
N SER A 83 3.74 20.83 -5.65
CA SER A 83 4.66 21.95 -5.86
C SER A 83 4.06 23.01 -6.77
N ALA A 84 4.68 24.19 -6.84
CA ALA A 84 4.24 25.24 -7.77
C ALA A 84 4.69 24.91 -9.20
N GLY A 85 3.73 24.68 -10.08
CA GLY A 85 3.97 24.18 -11.44
C GLY A 85 4.47 22.73 -11.46
N ARG A 86 4.35 22.09 -12.63
CA ARG A 86 4.70 20.67 -12.80
C ARG A 86 6.22 20.46 -12.79
N PRO A 87 6.78 19.73 -11.82
CA PRO A 87 8.20 19.46 -11.73
C PRO A 87 8.61 18.31 -12.68
N ALA A 88 9.87 18.28 -13.12
CA ALA A 88 10.36 17.23 -14.03
C ALA A 88 10.25 15.81 -13.42
N ILE A 89 10.39 15.70 -12.10
CA ILE A 89 10.25 14.41 -11.39
C ILE A 89 8.83 13.84 -11.47
N ALA A 90 7.81 14.66 -11.79
CA ALA A 90 6.43 14.20 -11.96
C ALA A 90 6.20 13.39 -13.25
N ASP A 91 7.19 13.34 -14.16
CA ASP A 91 7.10 12.54 -15.39
C ASP A 91 7.79 11.17 -15.23
N ARG A 92 8.26 10.86 -14.02
CA ARG A 92 8.84 9.56 -13.68
C ARG A 92 7.77 8.47 -13.53
N PRO A 93 8.09 7.21 -13.87
CA PRO A 93 7.12 6.11 -13.78
C PRO A 93 6.66 5.81 -12.35
N GLU A 94 7.48 6.10 -11.34
CA GLU A 94 7.14 5.92 -9.92
C GLU A 94 6.13 6.96 -9.43
N VAL A 95 5.97 8.09 -10.13
CA VAL A 95 5.10 9.19 -9.72
C VAL A 95 3.76 9.12 -10.44
N ALA A 96 2.70 8.86 -9.67
CA ALA A 96 1.34 8.71 -10.19
C ALA A 96 0.67 10.04 -10.56
N GLY A 97 1.12 11.16 -9.99
CA GLY A 97 0.47 12.44 -10.24
C GLY A 97 1.15 13.68 -9.68
N HIS A 98 0.57 14.81 -10.03
CA HIS A 98 1.00 16.14 -9.60
C HIS A 98 -0.21 16.99 -9.23
N VAL A 99 -0.08 17.74 -8.14
CA VAL A 99 -1.01 18.79 -7.70
C VAL A 99 -0.25 20.10 -7.58
N ASP A 100 -0.80 21.13 -8.24
CA ASP A 100 -0.17 22.45 -8.33
C ASP A 100 -0.54 23.33 -7.14
N LYS A 101 0.46 23.76 -6.37
CA LYS A 101 0.30 24.67 -5.22
C LYS A 101 -0.17 26.07 -5.61
N ALA A 102 -0.04 26.46 -6.88
CA ALA A 102 -0.46 27.78 -7.35
C ALA A 102 -1.99 27.92 -7.48
N GLN A 103 -2.74 26.81 -7.38
CA GLN A 103 -4.20 26.82 -7.43
C GLN A 103 -4.79 27.28 -6.09
N PRO A 104 -5.95 27.96 -6.08
CA PRO A 104 -6.59 28.48 -4.86
C PRO A 104 -7.27 27.41 -3.97
N ASP A 105 -7.47 26.20 -4.50
CA ASP A 105 -8.10 25.02 -3.88
C ASP A 105 -7.13 23.83 -3.82
N GLN A 106 -5.84 24.12 -3.66
CA GLN A 106 -4.73 23.17 -3.80
C GLN A 106 -4.79 22.02 -2.80
N PHE A 107 -5.23 22.26 -1.55
CA PHE A 107 -5.32 21.23 -0.52
C PHE A 107 -6.58 20.38 -0.69
N GLU A 108 -7.70 20.97 -1.15
CA GLU A 108 -8.87 20.20 -1.57
C GLU A 108 -8.54 19.27 -2.72
N ARG A 109 -7.84 19.77 -3.75
CA ARG A 109 -7.39 18.97 -4.90
C ARG A 109 -6.43 17.88 -4.50
N LEU A 110 -5.52 18.17 -3.57
CA LEU A 110 -4.59 17.18 -3.05
C LEU A 110 -5.33 16.07 -2.30
N ALA A 111 -6.28 16.42 -1.43
CA ALA A 111 -7.11 15.45 -0.74
C ALA A 111 -7.95 14.61 -1.71
N ASP A 112 -8.57 15.23 -2.71
CA ASP A 112 -9.31 14.50 -3.75
C ASP A 112 -8.38 13.51 -4.49
N ARG A 113 -7.13 13.90 -4.79
CA ARG A 113 -6.15 13.03 -5.45
C ARG A 113 -5.64 11.89 -4.59
N VAL A 114 -5.45 12.13 -3.30
CA VAL A 114 -5.12 11.08 -2.32
C VAL A 114 -6.26 10.06 -2.28
N LEU A 115 -7.52 10.51 -2.22
CA LEU A 115 -8.68 9.62 -2.21
C LEU A 115 -8.86 8.88 -3.54
N GLU A 116 -8.66 9.54 -4.67
CA GLU A 116 -8.65 8.91 -6.00
C GLU A 116 -7.57 7.82 -6.09
N ALA A 117 -6.37 8.06 -5.56
CA ALA A 117 -5.29 7.08 -5.54
C ALA A 117 -5.69 5.81 -4.77
N ILE A 118 -6.37 5.98 -3.64
CA ILE A 118 -6.85 4.87 -2.81
C ILE A 118 -8.01 4.14 -3.50
N GLN A 119 -8.95 4.87 -4.09
CA GLN A 119 -10.10 4.30 -4.79
C GLN A 119 -9.73 3.64 -6.13
N ALA A 120 -8.70 4.11 -6.83
CA ALA A 120 -8.22 3.48 -8.05
C ALA A 120 -7.71 2.06 -7.78
N ASP A 121 -7.13 1.83 -6.60
CA ASP A 121 -6.76 0.49 -6.12
C ASP A 121 -8.00 -0.38 -5.81
N GLU A 122 -9.16 0.24 -5.49
CA GLU A 122 -10.44 -0.45 -5.28
C GLU A 122 -11.24 -0.72 -6.57
N THR A 123 -11.09 0.13 -7.59
CA THR A 123 -11.96 0.11 -8.79
C THR A 123 -11.60 -1.00 -9.79
N ASP A 124 -10.37 -1.53 -9.72
CA ASP A 124 -9.89 -2.62 -10.58
C ASP A 124 -10.25 -4.03 -10.04
N TYR A 125 -11.06 -4.09 -8.98
CA TYR A 125 -11.42 -5.34 -8.30
C TYR A 125 -12.93 -5.43 -7.99
N PRO A 126 -13.68 -6.35 -8.64
CA PRO A 126 -15.11 -6.46 -8.41
C PRO A 126 -15.36 -7.05 -7.01
N LEU A 127 -15.82 -6.25 -6.06
CA LEU A 127 -16.12 -6.73 -4.71
C LEU A 127 -17.48 -6.25 -4.24
N ALA A 128 -18.53 -6.98 -4.61
CA ALA A 128 -19.66 -7.07 -3.71
C ALA A 128 -19.19 -7.78 -2.42
N GLU A 129 -19.53 -7.23 -1.24
CA GLU A 129 -19.24 -7.77 0.11
C GLU A 129 -17.84 -7.51 0.71
N GLU A 130 -17.03 -6.61 0.15
CA GLU A 130 -15.69 -6.27 0.71
C GLU A 130 -15.74 -5.72 2.13
N GLU A 131 -16.72 -4.87 2.44
CA GLU A 131 -16.75 -4.17 3.72
C GLU A 131 -16.97 -5.12 4.90
N ALA A 132 -17.85 -6.11 4.74
CA ALA A 132 -18.06 -7.17 5.74
C ALA A 132 -16.80 -8.06 5.89
N ARG A 133 -16.08 -8.31 4.80
CA ARG A 133 -14.84 -9.09 4.78
C ARG A 133 -13.68 -8.35 5.42
N ALA A 134 -13.51 -7.06 5.12
CA ALA A 134 -12.50 -6.19 5.72
C ALA A 134 -12.73 -6.05 7.23
N VAL A 135 -13.99 -5.89 7.65
CA VAL A 135 -14.37 -5.91 9.08
C VAL A 135 -14.03 -7.25 9.72
N ALA A 136 -14.31 -8.38 9.04
CA ALA A 136 -13.94 -9.71 9.55
C ALA A 136 -12.42 -9.92 9.60
N ALA A 137 -11.66 -9.39 8.65
CA ALA A 137 -10.20 -9.42 8.65
C ALA A 137 -9.62 -8.59 9.81
N ASP A 138 -10.15 -7.38 10.05
CA ASP A 138 -9.72 -6.53 11.17
C ASP A 138 -10.04 -7.18 12.54
N GLN A 139 -11.13 -7.94 12.64
CA GLN A 139 -11.46 -8.72 13.84
C GLN A 139 -10.35 -9.74 14.21
N TYR A 140 -9.55 -10.21 13.26
CA TYR A 140 -8.44 -11.11 13.54
C TYR A 140 -7.18 -10.37 14.04
N GLY A 141 -7.05 -9.06 13.84
CA GLY A 141 -6.03 -8.19 14.45
C GLY A 141 -4.62 -8.79 14.53
N MET A 142 -4.04 -8.78 15.74
CA MET A 142 -2.70 -9.34 16.05
C MET A 142 -2.70 -10.87 16.29
N ALA A 143 -3.85 -11.55 16.23
CA ALA A 143 -3.94 -12.99 16.50
C ALA A 143 -3.04 -13.86 15.59
N PRO A 144 -2.81 -13.51 14.31
CA PRO A 144 -1.85 -14.19 13.44
C PRO A 144 -0.39 -14.15 13.94
N LEU A 145 0.03 -13.06 14.60
CA LEU A 145 1.41 -12.95 15.12
C LEU A 145 1.64 -13.87 16.32
N LEU A 146 0.62 -14.02 17.18
CA LEU A 146 0.65 -15.00 18.29
C LEU A 146 0.61 -16.45 17.77
N ALA A 147 0.03 -16.68 16.60
CA ALA A 147 -0.04 -17.98 15.95
C ALA A 147 1.12 -18.27 14.99
N ARG A 148 2.05 -17.33 14.76
CA ARG A 148 3.06 -17.41 13.69
C ARG A 148 3.86 -18.71 13.70
N GLY A 149 4.35 -19.14 14.87
CA GLY A 149 5.08 -20.41 14.98
C GLY A 149 4.23 -21.64 14.64
N SER A 150 2.93 -21.61 14.91
CA SER A 150 2.00 -22.67 14.49
C SER A 150 1.72 -22.61 12.98
N LEU A 151 1.54 -21.41 12.43
CA LEU A 151 1.34 -21.20 10.99
C LEU A 151 2.57 -21.62 10.17
N GLN A 152 3.78 -21.35 10.65
CA GLN A 152 5.02 -21.83 10.01
C GLN A 152 5.12 -23.36 10.01
N ARG A 153 4.73 -24.01 11.12
CA ARG A 153 4.65 -25.49 11.15
C ARG A 153 3.60 -26.04 10.19
N LEU A 154 2.47 -25.36 10.04
CA LEU A 154 1.44 -25.71 9.05
C LEU A 154 1.95 -25.54 7.62
N CYS A 155 2.63 -24.43 7.30
CA CYS A 155 3.24 -24.22 5.99
C CYS A 155 4.24 -25.33 5.66
N ARG A 156 5.13 -25.65 6.62
CA ARG A 156 6.08 -26.75 6.47
C ARG A 156 5.38 -28.09 6.25
N LEU A 157 4.39 -28.42 7.07
CA LEU A 157 3.62 -29.66 6.94
C LEU A 157 2.94 -29.76 5.57
N ALA A 158 2.31 -28.69 5.10
CA ALA A 158 1.67 -28.63 3.79
C ALA A 158 2.70 -28.85 2.66
N ALA A 159 3.83 -28.14 2.70
CA ALA A 159 4.89 -28.27 1.70
C ALA A 159 5.45 -29.70 1.64
N GLU A 160 5.77 -30.29 2.80
CA GLU A 160 6.29 -31.65 2.90
C GLU A 160 5.25 -32.71 2.47
N THR A 161 3.97 -32.49 2.76
CA THR A 161 2.89 -33.43 2.42
C THR A 161 2.56 -33.43 0.93
N ILE A 162 2.54 -32.24 0.30
CA ILE A 162 2.20 -32.07 -1.12
C ILE A 162 3.45 -32.27 -2.00
N GLY A 163 4.65 -32.11 -1.44
CA GLY A 163 5.91 -32.24 -2.16
C GLY A 163 6.29 -30.98 -2.96
N VAL A 164 5.92 -29.80 -2.48
CA VAL A 164 6.22 -28.50 -3.12
C VAL A 164 7.38 -27.79 -2.41
N SER A 165 8.05 -26.89 -3.13
CA SER A 165 9.21 -26.16 -2.62
C SER A 165 8.87 -25.03 -1.64
N ALA A 166 7.64 -24.53 -1.68
CA ALA A 166 7.19 -23.44 -0.83
C ALA A 166 5.72 -23.56 -0.45
N ALA A 167 5.37 -23.02 0.72
CA ALA A 167 3.99 -22.87 1.18
C ALA A 167 3.87 -21.62 2.05
N LEU A 168 2.72 -20.96 1.98
CA LEU A 168 2.50 -19.66 2.59
C LEU A 168 1.05 -19.53 3.06
N VAL A 169 0.87 -18.85 4.18
CA VAL A 169 -0.41 -18.40 4.72
C VAL A 169 -0.34 -16.89 4.79
N GLY A 170 -1.28 -16.22 4.13
CA GLY A 170 -1.35 -14.77 4.12
C GLY A 170 -2.76 -14.25 4.35
N LEU A 171 -2.84 -12.96 4.63
CA LEU A 171 -4.06 -12.20 4.78
C LEU A 171 -4.14 -11.17 3.65
N ILE A 172 -5.35 -10.95 3.14
CA ILE A 172 -5.62 -9.96 2.09
C ILE A 172 -6.55 -8.93 2.70
N ASP A 173 -6.04 -7.73 2.92
CA ASP A 173 -6.83 -6.57 3.34
C ASP A 173 -7.32 -5.79 2.12
N ARG A 174 -7.69 -4.51 2.30
CA ARG A 174 -8.20 -3.66 1.22
C ARG A 174 -7.14 -3.44 0.13
N THR A 175 -5.90 -3.13 0.51
CA THR A 175 -4.85 -2.63 -0.39
C THR A 175 -3.75 -3.64 -0.67
N ARG A 176 -3.57 -4.66 0.17
CA ARG A 176 -2.41 -5.57 0.08
C ARG A 176 -2.70 -7.02 0.44
N TYR A 177 -1.76 -7.85 0.01
CA TYR A 177 -1.53 -9.18 0.56
C TYR A 177 -0.33 -9.12 1.51
N GLN A 178 -0.45 -9.75 2.67
CA GLN A 178 0.63 -9.90 3.63
C GLN A 178 0.80 -11.36 4.05
N ALA A 179 2.01 -11.91 3.90
CA ALA A 179 2.35 -13.23 4.41
C ALA A 179 2.41 -13.21 5.95
N LEU A 180 1.58 -14.04 6.58
CA LEU A 180 1.57 -14.26 8.02
C LEU A 180 2.60 -15.31 8.44
N ALA A 181 2.84 -16.29 7.56
CA ALA A 181 3.90 -17.27 7.65
C ALA A 181 4.26 -17.83 6.27
N ALA A 182 5.54 -18.16 6.10
CA ALA A 182 6.06 -18.81 4.91
C ALA A 182 7.02 -19.95 5.27
N TYR A 183 7.11 -20.93 4.37
CA TYR A 183 8.14 -21.97 4.34
C TYR A 183 8.69 -22.08 2.92
N GLY A 184 10.01 -22.19 2.77
CA GLY A 184 10.67 -22.34 1.46
C GLY A 184 10.68 -21.08 0.59
N THR A 185 10.20 -19.95 1.10
CA THR A 185 10.19 -18.63 0.46
C THR A 185 10.27 -17.55 1.54
N PRO A 186 10.81 -16.34 1.25
CA PRO A 186 10.73 -15.21 2.19
C PRO A 186 9.27 -14.85 2.51
N ASP A 187 9.08 -14.21 3.67
CA ASP A 187 7.85 -13.47 3.91
C ASP A 187 7.72 -12.37 2.85
N THR A 188 6.52 -12.16 2.34
CA THR A 188 6.26 -11.17 1.30
C THR A 188 5.03 -10.34 1.67
N THR A 189 5.14 -9.04 1.43
CA THR A 189 4.03 -8.11 1.36
C THR A 189 4.05 -7.56 -0.05
N GLN A 190 2.88 -7.49 -0.69
CA GLN A 190 2.77 -6.95 -2.04
C GLN A 190 1.40 -6.30 -2.24
N PRO A 191 1.28 -5.35 -3.18
CA PRO A 191 0.00 -4.76 -3.54
C PRO A 191 -1.04 -5.84 -3.87
N ARG A 192 -2.29 -5.63 -3.46
CA ARG A 192 -3.37 -6.62 -3.66
C ARG A 192 -3.54 -6.96 -5.13
N ARG A 193 -3.43 -5.95 -6.01
CA ARG A 193 -3.52 -6.10 -7.47
C ARG A 193 -2.45 -7.01 -8.07
N GLU A 194 -1.29 -7.12 -7.43
CA GLU A 194 -0.15 -7.94 -7.88
C GLU A 194 -0.21 -9.34 -7.26
N SER A 195 -1.05 -9.53 -6.25
CA SER A 195 -1.18 -10.80 -5.53
C SER A 195 -2.07 -11.81 -6.25
N ILE A 196 -1.46 -12.94 -6.62
CA ILE A 196 -2.17 -14.15 -7.07
C ILE A 196 -3.18 -14.60 -6.01
N CYS A 197 -2.78 -14.57 -4.73
CA CYS A 197 -3.65 -14.98 -3.62
C CYS A 197 -4.91 -14.13 -3.54
N ALA A 198 -4.80 -12.83 -3.83
CA ALA A 198 -5.97 -11.96 -3.94
C ALA A 198 -6.90 -12.48 -5.05
N ARG A 199 -6.38 -12.73 -6.26
CA ARG A 199 -7.18 -13.19 -7.40
C ARG A 199 -7.87 -14.53 -7.16
N THR A 200 -7.20 -15.45 -6.48
CA THR A 200 -7.78 -16.76 -6.16
C THR A 200 -8.87 -16.72 -5.10
N PHE A 201 -8.94 -15.67 -4.27
CA PHE A 201 -9.94 -15.60 -3.18
C PHE A 201 -11.37 -15.34 -3.71
N LEU A 202 -11.51 -14.81 -4.93
CA LEU A 202 -12.81 -14.56 -5.57
C LEU A 202 -13.58 -15.84 -5.87
N ASP A 203 -12.87 -16.96 -6.04
CA ASP A 203 -13.49 -18.27 -6.18
C ASP A 203 -13.66 -18.92 -4.80
N PRO A 204 -14.88 -19.35 -4.41
CA PRO A 204 -15.13 -19.94 -3.09
C PRO A 204 -14.49 -21.33 -2.88
N GLY A 205 -13.72 -21.82 -3.84
CA GLY A 205 -13.11 -23.15 -3.87
C GLY A 205 -11.59 -23.12 -3.89
N VAL A 206 -10.98 -24.31 -3.91
CA VAL A 206 -9.54 -24.43 -4.12
C VAL A 206 -9.22 -24.09 -5.57
N VAL A 207 -8.41 -23.07 -5.79
CA VAL A 207 -7.89 -22.70 -7.11
C VAL A 207 -6.57 -23.43 -7.35
N CYS A 208 -6.51 -24.18 -8.46
CA CYS A 208 -5.30 -24.85 -8.93
C CYS A 208 -4.89 -24.24 -10.26
N LEU A 209 -3.71 -23.62 -10.30
CA LEU A 209 -3.13 -23.04 -11.51
C LEU A 209 -1.97 -23.94 -11.97
N PRO A 210 -2.12 -24.75 -13.04
CA PRO A 210 -1.08 -25.68 -13.47
C PRO A 210 0.21 -24.99 -13.92
N ASP A 211 0.05 -23.82 -14.56
CA ASP A 211 1.13 -22.91 -14.92
C ASP A 211 0.63 -21.48 -14.73
N LEU A 212 1.42 -20.66 -14.04
CA LEU A 212 1.08 -19.27 -13.76
C LEU A 212 1.31 -18.37 -14.99
N HIS A 213 2.29 -18.69 -15.83
CA HIS A 213 2.64 -17.88 -17.00
C HIS A 213 1.57 -17.94 -18.09
N ASP A 214 0.88 -19.08 -18.19
CA ASP A 214 -0.19 -19.32 -19.16
C ASP A 214 -1.58 -18.95 -18.60
N HIS A 215 -1.66 -18.44 -17.36
CA HIS A 215 -2.94 -18.13 -16.73
C HIS A 215 -3.44 -16.73 -17.08
N GLU A 216 -4.47 -16.67 -17.92
CA GLU A 216 -5.21 -15.44 -18.19
C GLU A 216 -6.24 -15.19 -17.08
N TRP A 217 -6.03 -14.12 -16.32
CA TRP A 217 -6.98 -13.63 -15.33
C TRP A 217 -8.20 -13.04 -16.06
N ARG A 218 -9.41 -13.45 -15.66
CA ARG A 218 -10.69 -12.94 -16.18
C ARG A 218 -11.28 -11.89 -15.27
#